data_AF-F2KN84-F1
#
_entry.id   AF-F2KN84-F1
#
_cell.length_a   1.000
_cell.length_b   1.000
_cell.length_c   1.000
_cell.angle_alpha   90.00
_cell.angle_beta   90.00
_cell.angle_gamma   90.00
#
_symmetry.space_group_name_H-M   'P 1'
#
loop_
_entity.id
_entity.type
_entity.pdbx_description
1 polymer ?
#
loop_
_entity_poly.entity_id
_entity_poly.type
_entity_poly.pdbx_seq_one_letter_code
_entity_poly.pdbx_strand_id
1 'polypeptide(L)'
;MMDKVLFPVEFMNPVSKLDSLRKFARKVVLTHIVEIMPLSSHLEVKEDVERRLGGMAERLKETGVETRTVVKIGNPGLKIAEIAEREKADMIVVPVMSGGFFKRLIYGNMANNVLKFSRRPILVVKDGFDDNAFEKPLISLPLEDAEFCLDIMDTLKGIRKMIKTAVFYHAGNGKEELEYYARKLGVPYEVVVEERKKLPEQIVNAAVSTKATSIIVGRKSRFFDDIVMLGTAASVVRRSPLPVLVIPK
;
A
#
# COMPACT_ATOMS: atom_id res chain seq x y z
N MET A 1 13.40 -2.99 -7.20
CA MET A 1 12.23 -2.99 -8.10
C MET A 1 11.49 -4.27 -7.80
N MET A 2 10.20 -4.17 -7.58
CA MET A 2 9.34 -5.33 -7.34
C MET A 2 9.22 -6.15 -8.62
N ASP A 3 9.06 -7.46 -8.50
CA ASP A 3 8.79 -8.31 -9.65
C ASP A 3 7.35 -8.11 -10.12
N LYS A 4 6.39 -8.12 -9.19
CA LYS A 4 4.97 -8.09 -9.52
C LYS A 4 4.14 -7.26 -8.55
N VAL A 5 3.40 -6.31 -9.10
CA VAL A 5 2.42 -5.50 -8.36
C VAL A 5 1.00 -5.84 -8.82
N LEU A 6 0.09 -5.99 -7.86
CA LEU A 6 -1.34 -6.00 -8.13
C LEU A 6 -1.88 -4.57 -8.00
N PHE A 7 -2.62 -4.13 -9.01
CA PHE A 7 -3.23 -2.82 -9.07
C PHE A 7 -4.75 -2.94 -9.27
N PRO A 8 -5.55 -2.85 -8.20
CA PRO A 8 -7.00 -2.75 -8.30
C PRO A 8 -7.42 -1.45 -8.97
N VAL A 9 -8.28 -1.55 -9.98
CA VAL A 9 -8.81 -0.41 -10.74
C VAL A 9 -10.22 -0.09 -10.27
N GLU A 10 -10.47 1.16 -9.89
CA GLU A 10 -11.82 1.71 -9.70
C GLU A 10 -12.16 2.64 -10.86
N PHE A 11 -13.10 2.25 -11.71
CA PHE A 11 -13.45 3.01 -12.91
C PHE A 11 -14.09 4.38 -12.65
N MET A 12 -14.73 4.55 -11.50
CA MET A 12 -15.30 5.83 -11.07
C MET A 12 -14.21 6.80 -10.57
N ASN A 13 -13.03 6.29 -10.24
CA ASN A 13 -11.93 7.04 -9.66
C ASN A 13 -10.66 6.82 -10.52
N PRO A 14 -10.59 7.41 -11.73
CA PRO A 14 -9.47 7.21 -12.62
C PRO A 14 -8.17 7.67 -11.97
N VAL A 15 -7.17 6.79 -11.99
CA VAL A 15 -5.89 7.03 -11.35
C VAL A 15 -5.01 7.84 -12.28
N SER A 16 -4.53 8.99 -11.79
CA SER A 16 -3.49 9.76 -12.46
C SER A 16 -2.15 9.01 -12.42
N LYS A 17 -1.36 9.13 -13.50
CA LYS A 17 0.01 8.59 -13.60
C LYS A 17 0.14 7.06 -13.44
N LEU A 18 -0.78 6.27 -13.99
CA LEU A 18 -0.67 4.79 -13.98
C LEU A 18 0.68 4.30 -14.55
N ASP A 19 1.19 4.99 -15.57
CA ASP A 19 2.48 4.70 -16.22
C ASP A 19 3.69 4.81 -15.29
N SER A 20 3.57 5.51 -14.14
CA SER A 20 4.62 5.56 -13.13
C SER A 20 4.93 4.18 -12.54
N LEU A 21 4.00 3.23 -12.59
CA LEU A 21 4.19 1.85 -12.11
C LEU A 21 5.41 1.16 -12.75
N ARG A 22 5.80 1.55 -13.97
CA ARG A 22 6.98 1.02 -14.66
C ARG A 22 8.29 1.20 -13.90
N LYS A 23 8.36 2.22 -13.03
CA LYS A 23 9.53 2.51 -12.21
C LYS A 23 9.60 1.62 -10.96
N PHE A 24 8.50 0.94 -10.63
CA PHE A 24 8.35 0.19 -9.38
C PHE A 24 8.25 -1.30 -9.59
N ALA A 25 7.65 -1.74 -10.70
CA ALA A 25 7.36 -3.14 -10.96
C ALA A 25 7.71 -3.56 -12.39
N ARG A 26 8.28 -4.77 -12.53
CA ARG A 26 8.47 -5.40 -13.84
C ARG A 26 7.15 -5.85 -14.44
N LYS A 27 6.26 -6.39 -13.59
CA LYS A 27 4.95 -6.93 -13.96
C LYS A 27 3.84 -6.21 -13.20
N VAL A 28 2.77 -5.89 -13.90
CA VAL A 28 1.55 -5.32 -13.31
C VAL A 28 0.37 -6.22 -13.62
N VAL A 29 -0.39 -6.55 -12.58
CA VAL A 29 -1.70 -7.19 -12.71
C VAL A 29 -2.74 -6.11 -12.47
N LEU A 30 -3.42 -5.68 -13.52
CA LEU A 30 -4.60 -4.83 -13.36
C LEU A 30 -5.78 -5.71 -12.99
N THR A 31 -6.50 -5.37 -11.93
CA THR A 31 -7.69 -6.15 -11.53
C THR A 31 -8.90 -5.27 -11.30
N HIS A 32 -10.08 -5.76 -11.66
CA HIS A 32 -11.35 -5.16 -11.27
C HIS A 32 -12.29 -6.22 -10.70
N ILE A 33 -13.01 -5.86 -9.64
CA ILE A 33 -13.99 -6.74 -9.03
C ILE A 33 -15.38 -6.18 -9.32
N VAL A 34 -16.15 -6.94 -10.09
CA VAL A 34 -17.56 -6.68 -10.34
C VAL A 34 -18.33 -7.10 -9.10
N GLU A 35 -19.03 -6.17 -8.46
CA GLU A 35 -19.85 -6.49 -7.29
C GLU A 35 -21.02 -7.40 -7.66
N ILE A 36 -21.61 -8.07 -6.66
CA ILE A 36 -22.71 -9.02 -6.88
C ILE A 36 -23.92 -8.24 -7.42
N MET A 37 -24.39 -8.65 -8.59
CA MET A 37 -25.54 -8.07 -9.30
C MET A 37 -26.44 -9.18 -9.85
N PRO A 38 -27.64 -8.88 -10.40
CA PRO A 38 -28.49 -9.88 -11.04
C PRO A 38 -27.79 -10.59 -12.21
N LEU A 39 -27.98 -11.91 -12.35
CA LEU A 39 -27.28 -12.75 -13.34
C LEU A 39 -27.47 -12.25 -14.79
N SER A 40 -28.63 -11.68 -15.09
CA SER A 40 -28.97 -11.10 -16.40
C SER A 40 -28.00 -10.00 -16.85
N SER A 41 -27.35 -9.31 -15.91
CA SER A 41 -26.42 -8.22 -16.21
C SER A 41 -24.94 -8.65 -16.19
N HIS A 42 -24.64 -9.90 -15.81
CA HIS A 42 -23.26 -10.33 -15.56
C HIS A 42 -22.40 -10.28 -16.82
N LEU A 43 -22.91 -10.79 -17.93
CA LEU A 43 -22.11 -10.95 -19.15
C LEU A 43 -21.75 -9.58 -19.75
N GLU A 44 -22.75 -8.72 -19.93
CA GLU A 44 -22.57 -7.38 -20.51
C GLU A 44 -21.63 -6.51 -19.66
N VAL A 45 -21.83 -6.47 -18.33
CA VAL A 45 -20.97 -5.69 -17.44
C VAL A 45 -19.55 -6.23 -17.43
N LYS A 46 -19.38 -7.55 -17.41
CA LYS A 46 -18.06 -8.17 -17.41
C LYS A 46 -17.30 -7.88 -18.71
N GLU A 47 -17.96 -7.99 -19.86
CA GLU A 47 -17.35 -7.68 -21.16
C GLU A 47 -16.94 -6.21 -21.28
N ASP A 48 -17.78 -5.28 -20.80
CA ASP A 48 -17.42 -3.86 -20.77
C ASP A 48 -16.19 -3.60 -19.89
N VAL A 49 -16.18 -4.18 -18.69
CA VAL A 49 -15.05 -4.10 -17.75
C VAL A 49 -13.78 -4.67 -18.37
N GLU A 50 -13.85 -5.85 -18.99
CA GLU A 50 -12.71 -6.50 -19.64
C GLU A 50 -12.16 -5.63 -20.77
N ARG A 51 -13.03 -5.03 -21.59
CA ARG A 51 -12.63 -4.10 -22.66
C ARG A 51 -11.91 -2.88 -22.11
N ARG A 52 -12.46 -2.22 -21.09
CA ARG A 52 -11.88 -1.03 -20.46
C ARG A 52 -10.54 -1.33 -19.79
N LEU A 53 -10.45 -2.46 -19.09
CA LEU A 53 -9.22 -2.90 -18.43
C LEU A 53 -8.16 -3.30 -19.47
N GLY A 54 -8.58 -3.89 -20.60
CA GLY A 54 -7.73 -4.20 -21.75
C GLY A 54 -7.04 -2.96 -22.32
N GLY A 55 -7.78 -1.89 -22.58
CA GLY A 55 -7.21 -0.63 -23.05
C GLY A 55 -6.22 0.00 -22.04
N MET A 56 -6.46 -0.14 -20.74
CA MET A 56 -5.48 0.28 -19.72
C MET A 56 -4.21 -0.57 -19.76
N ALA A 57 -4.35 -1.89 -19.96
CA ALA A 57 -3.23 -2.80 -20.03
C ALA A 57 -2.37 -2.58 -21.28
N GLU A 58 -2.98 -2.27 -22.42
CA GLU A 58 -2.26 -1.92 -23.65
C GLU A 58 -1.38 -0.69 -23.45
N ARG A 59 -1.93 0.40 -22.91
CA ARG A 59 -1.15 1.60 -22.60
C ARG A 59 0.02 1.32 -21.66
N LEU A 60 -0.17 0.51 -20.62
CA LEU A 60 0.93 0.13 -19.74
C LEU A 60 2.00 -0.72 -20.45
N LYS A 61 1.60 -1.64 -21.34
CA LYS A 61 2.55 -2.43 -22.15
C LYS A 61 3.39 -1.55 -23.06
N GLU A 62 2.82 -0.50 -23.64
CA GLU A 62 3.56 0.49 -24.45
C GLU A 62 4.68 1.17 -23.66
N THR A 63 4.57 1.24 -22.32
CA THR A 63 5.61 1.77 -21.45
C THR A 63 6.70 0.75 -21.06
N GLY A 64 6.62 -0.48 -21.56
CA GLY A 64 7.58 -1.56 -21.32
C GLY A 64 7.26 -2.45 -20.11
N VAL A 65 6.07 -2.35 -19.53
CA VAL A 65 5.65 -3.14 -18.37
C VAL A 65 4.86 -4.37 -18.82
N GLU A 66 5.27 -5.56 -18.37
CA GLU A 66 4.49 -6.77 -18.63
C GLU A 66 3.16 -6.67 -17.86
N THR A 67 2.07 -6.51 -18.60
CA THR A 67 0.76 -6.24 -18.02
C THR A 67 -0.25 -7.30 -18.40
N ARG A 68 -1.06 -7.73 -17.42
CA ARG A 68 -2.24 -8.56 -17.65
C ARG A 68 -3.42 -8.04 -16.86
N THR A 69 -4.60 -8.51 -17.23
CA THR A 69 -5.87 -8.13 -16.62
C THR A 69 -6.51 -9.32 -15.92
N VAL A 70 -7.20 -9.04 -14.81
CA VAL A 70 -8.01 -10.04 -14.08
C VAL A 70 -9.35 -9.39 -13.72
N VAL A 71 -10.44 -10.04 -14.11
CA VAL A 71 -11.80 -9.62 -13.74
C VAL A 71 -12.44 -10.74 -12.95
N LYS A 72 -12.98 -10.41 -11.77
CA LYS A 72 -13.69 -11.36 -10.90
C LYS A 72 -15.00 -10.76 -10.41
N ILE A 73 -15.91 -11.63 -9.98
CA ILE A 73 -17.18 -11.25 -9.37
C ILE A 73 -17.11 -11.56 -7.87
N GLY A 74 -17.62 -10.66 -7.03
CA GLY A 74 -17.76 -10.90 -5.60
C GLY A 74 -17.45 -9.68 -4.73
N ASN A 75 -17.08 -9.92 -3.47
CA ASN A 75 -16.65 -8.85 -2.56
C ASN A 75 -15.27 -8.32 -2.99
N PRO A 76 -15.12 -7.01 -3.25
CA PRO A 76 -13.86 -6.44 -3.77
C PRO A 76 -12.63 -6.75 -2.92
N GLY A 77 -12.66 -6.49 -1.62
CA GLY A 77 -11.46 -6.67 -0.79
C GLY A 77 -11.05 -8.13 -0.63
N LEU A 78 -12.02 -9.04 -0.45
CA LEU A 78 -11.73 -10.48 -0.39
C LEU A 78 -11.11 -10.96 -1.71
N LYS A 79 -11.72 -10.60 -2.85
CA LYS A 79 -11.24 -11.06 -4.16
C LYS A 79 -9.90 -10.44 -4.54
N ILE A 80 -9.65 -9.17 -4.20
CA ILE A 80 -8.34 -8.55 -4.40
C ILE A 80 -7.27 -9.26 -3.57
N ALA A 81 -7.54 -9.58 -2.30
CA ALA A 81 -6.61 -10.32 -1.46
C ALA A 81 -6.33 -11.73 -2.02
N GLU A 82 -7.37 -12.47 -2.43
CA GLU A 82 -7.24 -13.79 -3.08
C GLU A 82 -6.37 -13.72 -4.35
N ILE A 83 -6.60 -12.71 -5.20
CA ILE A 83 -5.81 -12.50 -6.42
C ILE A 83 -4.36 -12.18 -6.04
N ALA A 84 -4.11 -11.29 -5.08
CA ALA A 84 -2.76 -10.94 -4.66
C ALA A 84 -1.96 -12.17 -4.19
N GLU A 85 -2.59 -13.04 -3.42
CA GLU A 85 -1.99 -14.29 -2.96
C GLU A 85 -1.74 -15.28 -4.11
N ARG A 86 -2.77 -15.54 -4.93
CA ARG A 86 -2.66 -16.46 -6.07
C ARG A 86 -1.58 -16.02 -7.05
N GLU A 87 -1.51 -14.72 -7.31
CA GLU A 87 -0.55 -14.15 -8.24
C GLU A 87 0.83 -13.97 -7.64
N LYS A 88 1.02 -14.25 -6.35
CA LYS A 88 2.26 -14.00 -5.62
C LYS A 88 2.73 -12.57 -5.82
N ALA A 89 1.83 -11.60 -5.72
CA ALA A 89 2.18 -10.19 -5.84
C ALA A 89 3.09 -9.77 -4.67
N ASP A 90 4.17 -9.06 -4.96
CA ASP A 90 5.07 -8.52 -3.94
C ASP A 90 4.37 -7.40 -3.13
N MET A 91 3.39 -6.74 -3.76
CA MET A 91 2.63 -5.63 -3.18
C MET A 91 1.31 -5.42 -3.91
N ILE A 92 0.31 -4.91 -3.18
CA ILE A 92 -0.92 -4.34 -3.73
C ILE A 92 -0.80 -2.82 -3.68
N VAL A 93 -0.98 -2.13 -4.80
CA VAL A 93 -1.04 -0.66 -4.83
C VAL A 93 -2.51 -0.25 -4.92
N VAL A 94 -3.02 0.41 -3.88
CA VAL A 94 -4.41 0.83 -3.79
C VAL A 94 -4.50 2.35 -3.90
N PRO A 95 -5.06 2.89 -5.00
CA PRO A 95 -5.32 4.32 -5.13
C PRO A 95 -6.49 4.75 -4.24
N VAL A 96 -6.38 5.93 -3.63
CA VAL A 96 -7.43 6.59 -2.83
C VAL A 96 -7.52 8.05 -3.25
N MET A 97 -8.73 8.56 -3.43
CA MET A 97 -8.98 9.95 -3.84
C MET A 97 -8.89 10.91 -2.64
N SER A 98 -8.13 12.00 -2.74
CA SER A 98 -8.07 13.07 -1.73
C SER A 98 -8.69 14.39 -2.20
N GLY A 99 -10.02 14.41 -2.39
CA GLY A 99 -10.75 15.68 -2.60
C GLY A 99 -12.27 15.54 -2.81
N GLY A 100 -13.07 16.39 -2.14
CA GLY A 100 -14.50 16.67 -2.43
C GLY A 100 -15.58 15.76 -1.81
N PHE A 101 -16.63 16.37 -1.20
CA PHE A 101 -17.90 15.88 -0.55
C PHE A 101 -17.86 14.64 0.37
N PHE A 102 -16.98 13.68 0.14
CA PHE A 102 -16.80 12.47 0.91
C PHE A 102 -15.73 12.61 2.01
N LYS A 103 -15.54 13.82 2.57
CA LYS A 103 -14.61 14.01 3.71
C LYS A 103 -14.94 13.15 4.94
N ARG A 104 -16.17 12.60 5.02
CA ARG A 104 -16.61 11.63 6.03
C ARG A 104 -16.49 10.16 5.63
N LEU A 105 -16.24 9.85 4.35
CA LEU A 105 -16.11 8.50 3.78
C LEU A 105 -14.75 8.25 3.09
N ILE A 106 -13.71 9.05 3.36
CA ILE A 106 -12.40 9.06 2.63
C ILE A 106 -11.68 7.69 2.58
N TYR A 107 -12.14 6.68 3.31
CA TYR A 107 -11.73 5.30 3.04
C TYR A 107 -12.71 4.69 2.06
N GLY A 108 -12.33 4.67 0.78
CA GLY A 108 -13.02 3.81 -0.17
C GLY A 108 -13.16 2.42 0.44
N ASN A 109 -14.35 1.81 0.31
CA ASN A 109 -14.61 0.46 0.82
C ASN A 109 -13.50 -0.52 0.41
N MET A 110 -12.91 -0.33 -0.78
CA MET A 110 -11.79 -1.13 -1.27
C MET A 110 -10.55 -1.07 -0.39
N ALA A 111 -9.97 0.11 -0.11
CA ALA A 111 -8.73 0.21 0.67
C ALA A 111 -8.86 -0.42 2.06
N ASN A 112 -9.96 -0.14 2.77
CA ASN A 112 -10.23 -0.74 4.06
C ASN A 112 -10.38 -2.27 3.96
N ASN A 113 -11.16 -2.77 2.99
CA ASN A 113 -11.36 -4.20 2.84
C ASN A 113 -10.07 -4.92 2.39
N VAL A 114 -9.24 -4.31 1.56
CA VAL A 114 -7.94 -4.89 1.16
C VAL A 114 -6.98 -4.92 2.36
N LEU A 115 -6.88 -3.81 3.12
CA LEU A 115 -6.08 -3.74 4.35
C LEU A 115 -6.52 -4.75 5.41
N LYS A 116 -7.81 -5.06 5.44
CA LYS A 116 -8.42 -6.04 6.31
C LYS A 116 -8.05 -7.48 5.93
N PHE A 117 -8.18 -7.85 4.66
CA PHE A 117 -8.09 -9.25 4.23
C PHE A 117 -6.72 -9.68 3.68
N SER A 118 -5.89 -8.74 3.20
CA SER A 118 -4.62 -9.11 2.57
C SER A 118 -3.50 -9.35 3.59
N ARG A 119 -2.68 -10.35 3.28
CA ARG A 119 -1.39 -10.63 3.92
C ARG A 119 -0.21 -10.12 3.10
N ARG A 120 -0.45 -9.54 1.92
CA ARG A 120 0.58 -8.88 1.12
C ARG A 120 0.81 -7.44 1.59
N PRO A 121 2.01 -6.88 1.40
CA PRO A 121 2.23 -5.45 1.57
C PRO A 121 1.25 -4.62 0.74
N ILE A 122 0.69 -3.56 1.32
CA ILE A 122 -0.30 -2.69 0.68
C ILE A 122 0.21 -1.26 0.70
N LEU A 123 0.42 -0.70 -0.48
CA LEU A 123 0.75 0.71 -0.65
C LEU A 123 -0.51 1.49 -0.99
N VAL A 124 -0.98 2.27 -0.04
CA VAL A 124 -2.11 3.19 -0.22
C VAL A 124 -1.57 4.50 -0.74
N VAL A 125 -2.02 4.93 -1.92
CA VAL A 125 -1.55 6.16 -2.56
C VAL A 125 -2.69 7.15 -2.74
N LYS A 126 -2.40 8.42 -2.48
CA LYS A 126 -3.36 9.53 -2.55
C LYS A 126 -3.08 10.38 -3.77
N ASP A 127 -4.11 10.60 -4.59
CA ASP A 127 -4.06 11.42 -5.83
C ASP A 127 -3.00 11.01 -6.87
N GLY A 128 -2.69 9.70 -6.94
CA GLY A 128 -1.84 9.11 -7.97
C GLY A 128 -0.56 8.46 -7.42
N PHE A 129 0.22 7.88 -8.33
CA PHE A 129 1.45 7.19 -7.99
C PHE A 129 2.67 8.05 -8.36
N ASP A 130 3.28 8.71 -7.37
CA ASP A 130 4.50 9.49 -7.58
C ASP A 130 5.74 8.61 -7.46
N ASP A 131 6.69 8.81 -8.36
CA ASP A 131 7.87 7.94 -8.48
C ASP A 131 8.89 8.11 -7.35
N ASN A 132 8.79 9.21 -6.63
CA ASN A 132 9.60 9.55 -5.48
C ASN A 132 9.07 8.99 -4.15
N ALA A 133 7.96 8.22 -4.15
CA ALA A 133 7.25 7.81 -2.93
C ALA A 133 8.20 7.19 -1.89
N PHE A 134 9.20 6.43 -2.33
CA PHE A 134 10.16 5.76 -1.45
C PHE A 134 11.54 6.44 -1.35
N GLU A 135 11.73 7.68 -1.80
CA GLU A 135 13.05 8.34 -1.72
C GLU A 135 13.49 8.62 -0.28
N LYS A 136 12.55 9.01 0.59
CA LYS A 136 12.75 9.25 2.03
C LYS A 136 11.59 8.68 2.86
N PRO A 137 11.44 7.36 3.01
CA PRO A 137 10.38 6.80 3.83
C PRO A 137 10.65 7.05 5.32
N LEU A 138 9.60 7.34 6.07
CA LEU A 138 9.58 7.12 7.51
C LEU A 138 9.17 5.68 7.79
N ILE A 139 10.01 4.92 8.48
CA ILE A 139 9.83 3.50 8.82
C ILE A 139 9.55 3.40 10.32
N SER A 140 8.30 3.15 10.67
CA SER A 140 7.88 2.91 12.05
C SER A 140 8.05 1.42 12.38
N LEU A 141 8.98 1.09 13.28
CA LEU A 141 9.25 -0.29 13.67
C LEU A 141 8.59 -0.65 15.02
N PRO A 142 7.90 -1.81 15.11
CA PRO A 142 7.35 -2.33 16.36
C PRO A 142 8.45 -3.06 17.14
N LEU A 143 9.37 -2.31 17.78
CA LEU A 143 10.57 -2.85 18.42
C LEU A 143 10.32 -3.92 19.48
N GLU A 144 9.11 -3.97 20.03
CA GLU A 144 8.66 -5.04 20.93
C GLU A 144 8.49 -6.42 20.24
N ASP A 145 8.64 -6.51 18.92
CA ASP A 145 8.48 -7.72 18.12
C ASP A 145 9.58 -7.79 17.05
N ALA A 146 10.73 -8.36 17.43
CA ALA A 146 11.92 -8.41 16.59
C ALA A 146 11.72 -9.23 15.31
N GLU A 147 10.97 -10.33 15.37
CA GLU A 147 10.60 -11.13 14.19
C GLU A 147 9.85 -10.26 13.18
N PHE A 148 8.84 -9.53 13.64
CA PHE A 148 8.07 -8.67 12.74
C PHE A 148 8.89 -7.49 12.20
N CYS A 149 9.81 -6.96 12.99
CA CYS A 149 10.78 -5.98 12.48
C CYS A 149 11.58 -6.56 11.32
N LEU A 150 12.03 -7.82 11.40
CA LEU A 150 12.75 -8.49 10.32
C LEU A 150 11.88 -8.69 9.06
N ASP A 151 10.61 -9.07 9.21
CA ASP A 151 9.68 -9.19 8.07
C ASP A 151 9.48 -7.85 7.34
N ILE A 152 9.37 -6.76 8.11
CA ILE A 152 9.35 -5.40 7.56
C ILE A 152 10.65 -5.14 6.80
N MET A 153 11.81 -5.40 7.40
CA MET A 153 13.10 -5.18 6.74
C MET A 153 13.26 -6.00 5.44
N ASP A 154 12.74 -7.23 5.42
CA ASP A 154 12.79 -8.08 4.23
C ASP A 154 11.92 -7.53 3.10
N THR A 155 10.75 -7.01 3.41
CA THR A 155 9.91 -6.26 2.45
C THR A 155 10.66 -5.03 1.90
N LEU A 156 11.36 -4.30 2.76
CA LEU A 156 12.13 -3.12 2.36
C LEU A 156 13.28 -3.43 1.41
N LYS A 157 13.84 -4.66 1.40
CA LYS A 157 14.87 -5.06 0.43
C LYS A 157 14.38 -4.92 -1.02
N GLY A 158 13.09 -5.21 -1.28
CA GLY A 158 12.49 -5.10 -2.62
C GLY A 158 12.46 -3.66 -3.16
N ILE A 159 12.31 -2.68 -2.26
CA ILE A 159 12.32 -1.24 -2.58
C ILE A 159 13.64 -0.54 -2.23
N ARG A 160 14.65 -1.21 -1.66
CA ARG A 160 15.91 -0.59 -1.19
C ARG A 160 16.55 0.35 -2.22
N LYS A 161 16.59 -0.05 -3.50
CA LYS A 161 17.18 0.76 -4.58
C LYS A 161 16.47 2.10 -4.83
N MET A 162 15.25 2.26 -4.32
CA MET A 162 14.44 3.47 -4.43
C MET A 162 14.65 4.41 -3.24
N ILE A 163 15.26 3.91 -2.16
CA ILE A 163 15.49 4.64 -0.91
C ILE A 163 16.83 5.38 -1.00
N LYS A 164 16.79 6.70 -1.03
CA LYS A 164 17.99 7.56 -0.97
C LYS A 164 18.45 7.79 0.46
N THR A 165 17.50 7.97 1.36
CA THR A 165 17.71 8.08 2.82
C THR A 165 16.46 7.58 3.53
N ALA A 166 16.52 7.22 4.81
CA ALA A 166 15.34 6.77 5.55
C ALA A 166 15.28 7.37 6.96
N VAL A 167 14.06 7.56 7.47
CA VAL A 167 13.83 7.96 8.86
C VAL A 167 13.36 6.73 9.62
N PHE A 168 14.14 6.25 10.57
CA PHE A 168 13.75 5.16 11.46
C PHE A 168 13.07 5.73 12.69
N TYR A 169 11.85 5.28 12.96
CA TYR A 169 10.99 5.87 13.96
C TYR A 169 10.48 4.83 14.97
N HIS A 170 10.48 5.20 16.25
CA HIS A 170 9.77 4.49 17.30
C HIS A 170 9.27 5.44 18.39
N ALA A 171 8.10 5.17 18.96
CA ALA A 171 7.56 5.92 20.08
C ALA A 171 7.78 5.14 21.39
N GLY A 172 8.66 5.64 22.24
CA GLY A 172 9.12 4.97 23.46
C GLY A 172 10.63 5.10 23.62
N ASN A 173 11.29 4.00 23.94
CA ASN A 173 12.75 3.86 23.94
C ASN A 173 13.15 2.92 22.80
N GLY A 174 14.44 2.83 22.49
CA GLY A 174 14.96 1.85 21.53
C GLY A 174 15.80 2.45 20.41
N LYS A 175 16.56 3.51 20.70
CA LYS A 175 17.42 4.19 19.73
C LYS A 175 18.47 3.24 19.14
N GLU A 176 19.09 2.40 19.98
CA GLU A 176 20.13 1.47 19.56
C GLU A 176 19.57 0.38 18.64
N GLU A 177 18.36 -0.11 18.92
CA GLU A 177 17.65 -1.07 18.10
C GLU A 177 17.26 -0.47 16.74
N LEU A 178 16.79 0.79 16.71
CA LEU A 178 16.56 1.49 15.45
C LEU A 178 17.86 1.65 14.65
N GLU A 179 18.96 2.01 15.29
CA GLU A 179 20.27 2.09 14.62
C GLU A 179 20.72 0.73 14.06
N TYR A 180 20.45 -0.37 14.76
CA TYR A 180 20.70 -1.72 14.27
C TYR A 180 19.94 -2.00 12.96
N TYR A 181 18.62 -1.77 12.94
CA TYR A 181 17.82 -1.97 11.74
C TYR A 181 18.19 -0.99 10.61
N ALA A 182 18.55 0.24 10.95
CA ALA A 182 19.00 1.24 9.98
C ALA A 182 20.29 0.84 9.28
N ARG A 183 21.30 0.40 10.05
CA ARG A 183 22.55 -0.14 9.50
C ARG A 183 22.30 -1.38 8.64
N LYS A 184 21.34 -2.23 9.04
CA LYS A 184 20.95 -3.42 8.28
C LYS A 184 20.28 -3.10 6.93
N LEU A 185 19.52 -2.01 6.81
CA LEU A 185 18.99 -1.54 5.53
C LEU A 185 20.09 -1.04 4.58
N GLY A 186 21.15 -0.47 5.17
CA GLY A 186 22.34 -0.03 4.44
C GLY A 186 22.06 1.15 3.51
N VAL A 187 21.32 2.14 4.00
CA VAL A 187 21.06 3.44 3.35
C VAL A 187 21.36 4.56 4.35
N PRO A 188 21.67 5.79 3.92
CA PRO A 188 21.71 6.95 4.81
C PRO A 188 20.45 7.04 5.67
N TYR A 189 20.59 7.40 6.95
CA TYR A 189 19.47 7.35 7.87
C TYR A 189 19.47 8.44 8.93
N GLU A 190 18.26 8.74 9.41
CA GLU A 190 17.96 9.53 10.61
C GLU A 190 17.21 8.63 11.59
N VAL A 191 17.46 8.78 12.89
CA VAL A 191 16.74 8.05 13.95
C VAL A 191 15.92 9.03 14.77
N VAL A 192 14.62 8.75 14.90
CA VAL A 192 13.68 9.54 15.68
C VAL A 192 13.06 8.64 16.75
N VAL A 193 13.34 8.97 18.00
CA VAL A 193 12.72 8.37 19.18
C VAL A 193 12.06 9.49 19.96
N GLU A 194 10.78 9.32 20.27
CA GLU A 194 10.02 10.28 21.08
C GLU A 194 9.16 9.57 22.12
N GLU A 195 8.81 10.29 23.18
CA GLU A 195 7.89 9.78 24.21
C GLU A 195 6.55 9.37 23.57
N ARG A 196 6.04 8.19 23.95
CA ARG A 196 4.79 7.68 23.42
C ARG A 196 3.59 8.47 23.93
N LYS A 197 2.83 9.06 23.00
CA LYS A 197 1.55 9.74 23.21
C LYS A 197 0.51 9.13 22.28
N LYS A 198 -0.07 9.92 21.37
CA LYS A 198 -1.03 9.46 20.36
C LYS A 198 -0.29 8.92 19.14
N LEU A 199 0.15 7.67 19.22
CA LEU A 199 1.03 7.03 18.24
C LEU A 199 0.67 7.30 16.75
N PRO A 200 -0.59 7.15 16.27
CA PRO A 200 -0.88 7.40 14.86
C PRO A 200 -0.68 8.86 14.43
N GLU A 201 -1.02 9.81 15.31
CA GLU A 201 -0.84 11.25 15.04
C GLU A 201 0.65 11.60 15.08
N GLN A 202 1.38 11.03 16.03
CA GLN A 202 2.82 11.19 16.17
C GLN A 202 3.59 10.67 14.95
N ILE A 203 3.30 9.46 14.47
CA ILE A 203 3.93 8.90 13.25
C ILE A 203 3.73 9.85 12.06
N VAL A 204 2.50 10.35 11.85
CA VAL A 204 2.20 11.26 10.74
C VAL A 204 2.92 12.60 10.91
N ASN A 205 2.92 13.16 12.13
CA ASN A 205 3.60 14.42 12.42
C ASN A 205 5.11 14.30 12.23
N ALA A 206 5.72 13.19 12.68
CA ALA A 206 7.13 12.90 12.46
C ALA A 206 7.47 12.75 10.98
N ALA A 207 6.59 12.11 10.19
CA ALA A 207 6.79 11.98 8.75
C ALA A 207 6.78 13.36 8.05
N VAL A 208 5.84 14.23 8.44
CA VAL A 208 5.76 15.60 7.91
C VAL A 208 6.97 16.43 8.34
N SER A 209 7.34 16.42 9.62
CA SER A 209 8.44 17.25 10.15
C SER A 209 9.80 16.85 9.59
N THR A 210 10.01 15.56 9.33
CA THR A 210 11.25 15.03 8.73
C THR A 210 11.26 15.08 7.20
N LYS A 211 10.18 15.62 6.59
CA LYS A 211 9.99 15.71 5.14
C LYS A 211 10.06 14.34 4.46
N ALA A 212 9.47 13.32 5.08
CA ALA A 212 9.36 12.00 4.49
C ALA A 212 8.48 12.01 3.23
N THR A 213 8.77 11.12 2.29
CA THR A 213 8.01 10.94 1.03
C THR A 213 6.91 9.88 1.15
N SER A 214 7.03 8.98 2.12
CA SER A 214 6.02 7.97 2.46
C SER A 214 6.14 7.55 3.92
N ILE A 215 5.11 6.86 4.41
CA ILE A 215 5.13 6.22 5.73
C ILE A 215 5.08 4.70 5.56
N ILE A 216 5.92 3.98 6.30
CA ILE A 216 5.94 2.52 6.34
C ILE A 216 5.60 2.08 7.76
N VAL A 217 4.54 1.28 7.89
CA VAL A 217 4.02 0.81 9.19
C VAL A 217 3.68 -0.67 9.13
N GLY A 218 4.03 -1.39 10.18
CA GLY A 218 3.56 -2.76 10.39
C GLY A 218 2.09 -2.82 10.83
N ARG A 219 1.36 -3.86 10.40
CA ARG A 219 0.05 -4.24 10.92
C ARG A 219 0.12 -5.66 11.49
N LYS A 220 0.13 -5.77 12.82
CA LYS A 220 -0.07 -7.06 13.50
C LYS A 220 -1.53 -7.47 13.35
N SER A 221 -1.80 -8.69 12.88
CA SER A 221 -3.14 -9.26 12.83
C SER A 221 -3.70 -9.48 14.24
N ARG A 222 -4.90 -8.97 14.53
CA ARG A 222 -5.64 -9.20 15.77
C ARG A 222 -6.85 -10.11 15.53
N PHE A 223 -7.30 -10.81 16.57
CA PHE A 223 -8.47 -11.71 16.54
C PHE A 223 -9.75 -11.11 15.94
N PHE A 224 -9.91 -9.77 15.92
CA PHE A 224 -11.09 -9.08 15.39
C PHE A 224 -10.85 -8.30 14.09
N ASP A 225 -9.65 -8.34 13.52
CA ASP A 225 -9.34 -7.59 12.30
C ASP A 225 -10.22 -8.07 11.13
N ASP A 226 -10.66 -9.33 11.13
CA ASP A 226 -11.61 -9.90 10.16
C ASP A 226 -13.03 -9.31 10.27
N ILE A 227 -13.33 -8.47 11.27
CA ILE A 227 -14.62 -7.80 11.46
C ILE A 227 -14.50 -6.29 11.20
N VAL A 228 -13.56 -5.59 11.84
CA VAL A 228 -13.34 -4.15 11.65
C VAL A 228 -11.84 -3.84 11.64
N MET A 229 -11.39 -3.01 10.67
CA MET A 229 -10.03 -2.51 10.68
C MET A 229 -9.85 -1.41 11.74
N LEU A 230 -9.32 -1.77 12.91
CA LEU A 230 -8.99 -0.84 14.00
C LEU A 230 -7.52 -0.96 14.36
N GLY A 231 -6.80 0.16 14.45
CA GLY A 231 -5.41 0.16 14.91
C GLY A 231 -4.54 1.26 14.34
N THR A 232 -3.26 1.21 14.69
CA THR A 232 -2.26 2.23 14.31
C THR A 232 -2.15 2.35 12.80
N ALA A 233 -1.96 1.25 12.06
CA ALA A 233 -1.81 1.27 10.60
C ALA A 233 -3.05 1.89 9.91
N ALA A 234 -4.26 1.49 10.30
CA ALA A 234 -5.51 2.06 9.77
C ALA A 234 -5.59 3.57 10.00
N SER A 235 -5.29 4.01 11.22
CA SER A 235 -5.33 5.43 11.60
C SER A 235 -4.25 6.26 10.89
N VAL A 236 -3.06 5.69 10.67
CA VAL A 236 -1.97 6.31 9.90
C VAL A 236 -2.35 6.46 8.43
N VAL A 237 -2.79 5.38 7.77
CA VAL A 237 -3.35 5.43 6.40
C VAL A 237 -4.41 6.52 6.30
N ARG A 238 -5.23 6.62 7.34
CA ARG A 238 -6.30 7.59 7.40
C ARG A 238 -5.83 9.03 7.41
N ARG A 239 -4.94 9.35 8.33
CA ARG A 239 -4.50 10.72 8.60
C ARG A 239 -3.40 11.21 7.67
N SER A 240 -2.57 10.30 7.17
CA SER A 240 -1.38 10.62 6.40
C SER A 240 -1.73 11.36 5.10
N PRO A 241 -1.16 12.53 4.82
CA PRO A 241 -1.23 13.13 3.49
C PRO A 241 -0.29 12.42 2.49
N LEU A 242 0.65 11.62 2.98
CA LEU A 242 1.64 10.88 2.20
C LEU A 242 1.16 9.46 1.87
N PRO A 243 1.69 8.82 0.81
CA PRO A 243 1.55 7.39 0.60
C PRO A 243 1.92 6.57 1.84
N VAL A 244 1.16 5.52 2.13
CA VAL A 244 1.39 4.65 3.29
C VAL A 244 1.54 3.20 2.83
N LEU A 245 2.72 2.63 3.06
CA LEU A 245 2.96 1.21 2.92
C LEU A 245 2.65 0.50 4.24
N VAL A 246 1.60 -0.31 4.23
CA VAL A 246 1.22 -1.19 5.33
C VAL A 246 1.78 -2.57 5.06
N ILE A 247 2.56 -3.10 6.00
CA ILE A 247 3.14 -4.44 5.93
C ILE A 247 2.41 -5.31 6.96
N PRO A 248 1.57 -6.28 6.54
CA PRO A 248 0.96 -7.23 7.45
C PRO A 248 2.01 -8.12 8.12
N LYS A 249 1.77 -8.50 9.38
CA LYS A 249 2.42 -9.65 10.02
C LYS A 249 1.73 -10.94 9.57
#